data_AF-A0A2G6QQQ8-F1
#
_entry.id   AF-A0A2G6QQQ8-F1
#
_cell.length_a   1.000
_cell.length_b   1.000
_cell.length_c   1.000
_cell.angle_alpha   90.00
_cell.angle_beta   90.00
_cell.angle_gamma   90.00
#
_symmetry.space_group_name_H-M   'P 1'
#
loop_
_entity.id
_entity.type
_entity.pdbx_description
1 polymer ?
#
loop_
_entity_poly.entity_id
_entity_poly.type
_entity_poly.pdbx_seq_one_letter_code
_entity_poly.pdbx_strand_id
1 'polypeptide(L)'
;MFHFGKDRLTVDRAIALINKKEEFALVEEVKANILQSQKNVEEIVESDKTVYGVNTGFGPLCTVKISPEETKKLQENILQSHAVGVGEPIADDLVRIMLLTKLHALARGFSGIKLDTYERILYFFENDILPRVPEQGSVGASGDLA
;
A
#
# COMPACT_ATOMS: atom_id res chain seq x y z
N MET A 1 -19.96 -8.42 -9.02
CA MET A 1 -19.14 -7.22 -8.78
C MET A 1 -18.48 -7.36 -7.42
N PHE A 2 -17.16 -7.21 -7.37
CA PHE A 2 -16.31 -7.31 -6.18
C PHE A 2 -16.18 -5.97 -5.46
N HIS A 3 -16.33 -5.95 -4.13
CA HIS A 3 -16.15 -4.73 -3.33
C HIS A 3 -14.84 -4.77 -2.54
N PHE A 4 -13.88 -3.90 -2.89
CA PHE A 4 -12.61 -3.78 -2.18
C PHE A 4 -12.81 -3.51 -0.68
N GLY A 5 -11.98 -4.12 0.18
CA GLY A 5 -12.05 -3.95 1.63
C GLY A 5 -13.23 -4.62 2.35
N LYS A 6 -14.25 -5.10 1.63
CA LYS A 6 -15.47 -5.72 2.20
C LYS A 6 -15.58 -7.20 1.87
N ASP A 7 -15.49 -7.52 0.59
CA ASP A 7 -15.67 -8.88 0.10
C ASP A 7 -14.48 -9.77 0.46
N ARG A 8 -14.72 -11.08 0.64
CA ARG A 8 -13.62 -12.03 0.78
C ARG A 8 -12.92 -12.22 -0.57
N LEU A 9 -11.63 -11.87 -0.62
CA LEU A 9 -10.76 -12.18 -1.75
C LEU A 9 -10.30 -13.64 -1.67
N THR A 10 -10.87 -14.50 -2.50
CA THR A 10 -10.42 -15.89 -2.69
C THR A 10 -9.44 -15.97 -3.87
N VAL A 11 -8.73 -17.10 -4.00
CA VAL A 11 -7.82 -17.34 -5.14
C VAL A 11 -8.58 -17.24 -6.46
N ASP A 12 -9.74 -17.89 -6.58
CA ASP A 12 -10.55 -17.88 -7.79
C ASP A 12 -11.00 -16.46 -8.17
N ARG A 13 -11.39 -15.65 -7.18
CA ARG A 13 -11.79 -14.25 -7.41
C ARG A 13 -10.60 -13.39 -7.80
N ALA A 14 -9.44 -13.59 -7.17
CA ALA A 14 -8.23 -12.88 -7.55
C ALA A 14 -7.87 -13.16 -9.01
N ILE A 15 -7.91 -14.43 -9.43
CA ILE A 15 -7.70 -14.85 -10.82
C ILE A 15 -8.77 -14.24 -11.75
N ALA A 16 -10.04 -14.24 -11.36
CA ALA A 16 -11.11 -13.65 -12.16
C ALA A 16 -10.94 -12.14 -12.35
N LEU A 17 -10.55 -11.41 -11.30
CA LEU A 17 -10.32 -9.97 -11.31
C LEU A 17 -9.15 -9.58 -12.22
N ILE A 18 -7.99 -10.22 -12.10
CA ILE A 18 -6.82 -9.90 -12.96
C ILE A 18 -7.09 -10.25 -14.43
N ASN A 19 -7.95 -11.24 -14.70
CA ASN A 19 -8.36 -11.62 -16.04
C ASN A 19 -9.57 -10.81 -16.57
N LYS A 20 -10.02 -9.79 -15.83
CA LYS A 20 -11.17 -8.94 -16.18
C LYS A 20 -12.47 -9.73 -16.40
N LYS A 21 -12.61 -10.88 -15.72
CA LYS A 21 -13.81 -11.75 -15.73
C LYS A 21 -14.78 -11.44 -14.59
N GLU A 22 -14.35 -10.64 -13.62
CA GLU A 22 -15.20 -10.10 -12.55
C GLU A 22 -14.98 -8.59 -12.48
N GLU A 23 -16.07 -7.81 -12.49
CA GLU A 23 -16.02 -6.37 -12.26
C GLU A 23 -15.82 -6.06 -10.78
N PHE A 24 -15.27 -4.89 -10.45
CA PHE A 24 -15.11 -4.41 -9.08
C PHE A 24 -15.61 -2.97 -8.93
N ALA A 25 -15.85 -2.58 -7.68
CA ALA A 25 -16.20 -1.21 -7.33
C ALA A 25 -15.59 -0.79 -6.00
N LEU A 26 -15.30 0.51 -5.90
CA LEU A 26 -14.96 1.19 -4.65
C LEU A 26 -16.20 1.91 -4.14
N VAL A 27 -16.85 1.36 -3.11
CA VAL A 27 -18.07 1.96 -2.54
C VAL A 27 -17.72 3.12 -1.61
N GLU A 28 -18.64 4.07 -1.48
CA GLU A 28 -18.43 5.30 -0.69
C GLU A 28 -18.06 5.03 0.79
N GLU A 29 -18.62 3.97 1.38
CA GLU A 29 -18.26 3.53 2.74
C GLU A 29 -16.76 3.18 2.85
N VAL A 30 -16.18 2.56 1.82
CA VAL A 30 -14.77 2.18 1.80
C VAL A 30 -13.89 3.43 1.68
N LYS A 31 -14.28 4.39 0.83
CA LYS A 31 -13.58 5.69 0.74
C LYS A 31 -13.61 6.42 2.08
N ALA A 32 -14.75 6.42 2.76
CA ALA A 32 -14.90 7.03 4.08
C ALA A 32 -13.95 6.36 5.12
N ASN A 33 -13.81 5.03 5.08
CA ASN A 33 -12.88 4.32 5.96
C ASN A 33 -11.41 4.68 5.69
N ILE A 34 -11.02 4.82 4.42
CA ILE A 34 -9.66 5.27 4.04
C ILE A 34 -9.43 6.71 4.56
N LEU A 35 -10.37 7.62 4.31
CA LEU A 35 -10.29 9.02 4.75
C LEU A 35 -10.22 9.14 6.27
N GLN A 36 -11.00 8.35 7.01
CA GLN A 36 -10.94 8.34 8.47
C GLN A 36 -9.59 7.82 8.96
N SER A 37 -9.04 6.77 8.34
CA SER A 37 -7.71 6.24 8.65
C SER A 37 -6.61 7.27 8.40
N GLN A 38 -6.68 7.97 7.26
CA GLN A 38 -5.78 9.06 6.89
C GLN A 38 -5.84 10.18 7.94
N LYS A 39 -7.04 10.62 8.32
CA LYS A 39 -7.23 11.66 9.34
C LYS A 39 -6.62 11.28 10.69
N ASN A 40 -6.76 10.02 11.10
CA ASN A 40 -6.14 9.54 12.36
C ASN A 40 -4.61 9.68 12.31
N VAL A 41 -3.97 9.43 11.16
CA VAL A 41 -2.52 9.63 11.00
C VAL A 41 -2.16 11.10 11.03
N GLU A 42 -2.94 11.97 10.39
CA GLU A 42 -2.74 13.43 10.43
C GLU A 42 -2.81 13.96 11.88
N GLU A 43 -3.82 13.53 12.65
CA GLU A 43 -3.96 13.89 14.07
C GLU A 43 -2.78 13.37 14.92
N ILE A 44 -2.23 12.18 14.61
CA ILE A 44 -1.05 11.64 15.31
C ILE A 44 0.19 12.50 15.02
N VAL A 45 0.39 12.89 13.77
CA VAL A 45 1.53 13.74 13.35
C VAL A 45 1.50 15.10 14.04
N GLU A 46 0.30 15.66 14.24
CA GLU A 46 0.11 16.94 14.96
C GLU A 46 0.15 16.82 16.49
N SER A 47 0.14 15.59 17.02
CA SER A 47 0.15 15.34 18.47
C SER A 47 1.55 15.10 19.03
N ASP A 48 1.68 15.19 20.36
CA ASP A 48 2.92 14.85 21.06
C ASP A 48 3.20 13.33 21.13
N LYS A 49 2.27 12.48 20.67
CA LYS A 49 2.40 11.02 20.74
C LYS A 49 3.47 10.51 19.79
N THR A 50 4.34 9.63 20.26
CA THR A 50 5.33 8.94 19.43
C THR A 50 4.70 7.67 18.83
N VAL A 51 4.59 7.59 17.51
CA VAL A 51 4.00 6.43 16.80
C VAL A 51 4.95 5.95 15.71
N TYR A 52 5.31 4.67 15.79
CA TYR A 52 6.27 4.03 14.89
C TYR A 52 5.89 4.17 13.42
N GLY A 53 6.82 4.67 12.61
CA GLY A 53 6.65 4.82 11.16
C GLY A 53 5.70 5.94 10.73
N VAL A 54 5.14 6.69 11.69
CA VAL A 54 4.32 7.89 11.44
C VAL A 54 5.14 9.15 11.71
N ASN A 55 5.63 9.33 12.94
CA ASN A 55 6.49 10.46 13.33
C ASN A 55 7.80 10.02 13.98
N THR A 56 8.21 8.78 13.70
CA THR A 56 9.53 8.24 14.06
C THR A 56 10.28 7.75 12.83
N GLY A 57 11.57 7.47 13.00
CA GLY A 57 12.31 6.63 12.06
C GLY A 57 11.84 5.17 12.05
N PHE A 58 12.51 4.35 11.23
CA PHE A 58 12.20 2.93 11.02
C PHE A 58 13.34 2.04 11.52
N GLY A 59 13.04 0.78 11.84
CA GLY A 59 14.04 -0.17 12.31
C GLY A 59 14.82 0.35 13.53
N PRO A 60 16.17 0.44 13.50
CA PRO A 60 16.96 0.97 14.61
C PRO A 60 16.62 2.40 15.05
N LEU A 61 15.95 3.19 14.18
CA LEU A 61 15.57 4.58 14.46
C LEU A 61 14.12 4.70 14.95
N CYS A 62 13.48 3.61 15.37
CA CYS A 62 12.09 3.57 15.81
C CYS A 62 11.77 4.45 17.03
N THR A 63 12.78 4.90 17.78
CA THR A 63 12.65 5.78 18.95
C THR A 63 13.00 7.25 18.66
N VAL A 64 13.48 7.56 17.45
CA VAL A 64 13.89 8.92 17.06
C VAL A 64 12.68 9.63 16.47
N LYS A 65 12.22 10.70 17.12
CA LYS A 65 11.17 11.59 16.57
C LYS A 65 11.68 12.32 15.34
N ILE A 66 10.82 12.43 14.33
CA ILE A 66 11.09 13.11 13.07
C ILE A 66 10.22 14.36 13.03
N SER A 67 10.80 15.48 12.59
CA SER A 67 10.04 16.72 12.44
C SER A 67 8.99 16.60 11.32
N PRO A 68 7.86 17.33 11.40
CA PRO A 68 6.88 17.37 10.32
C PRO A 68 7.49 17.72 8.96
N GLU A 69 8.48 18.62 8.93
CA GLU A 69 9.18 19.05 7.72
C GLU A 69 10.02 17.92 7.10
N GLU A 70 10.66 17.09 7.93
CA GLU A 70 11.48 15.96 7.49
C GLU A 70 10.64 14.72 7.16
N THR A 71 9.40 14.63 7.64
CA THR A 71 8.55 13.44 7.47
C THR A 71 8.30 13.14 6.00
N LYS A 72 8.10 14.17 5.16
CA LYS A 72 7.98 13.97 3.71
C LYS A 72 9.26 13.39 3.10
N LYS A 73 10.41 13.94 3.49
CA LYS A 73 11.70 13.47 2.99
C LYS A 73 12.01 12.05 3.43
N LEU A 74 11.60 11.68 4.65
CA LEU A 74 11.71 10.33 5.17
C LEU A 74 10.93 9.32 4.32
N GLN A 75 9.70 9.64 3.90
CA GLN A 75 8.92 8.73 3.03
C GLN A 75 9.60 8.52 1.67
N GLU A 76 10.14 9.59 1.06
CA GLU A 76 10.92 9.47 -0.19
C GLU A 76 12.17 8.59 0.00
N ASN A 77 12.93 8.83 1.06
CA ASN A 77 14.14 8.08 1.36
C ASN A 77 13.84 6.61 1.65
N ILE A 78 12.68 6.29 2.23
CA ILE A 78 12.29 4.91 2.48
C ILE A 78 12.08 4.16 1.18
N LEU A 79 11.38 4.77 0.22
CA LEU A 79 11.15 4.15 -1.09
C LEU A 79 12.48 3.88 -1.81
N GLN A 80 13.42 4.83 -1.74
CA GLN A 80 14.75 4.67 -2.36
C GLN A 80 15.63 3.63 -1.67
N SER A 81 15.67 3.62 -0.34
CA SER A 81 16.52 2.71 0.42
C SER A 81 16.01 1.27 0.44
N HIS A 82 14.71 1.06 0.18
CA HIS A 82 14.09 -0.26 0.17
C HIS A 82 13.86 -0.80 -1.24
N ALA A 83 13.98 0.00 -2.31
CA ALA A 83 13.95 -0.49 -3.69
C ALA A 83 15.27 -1.22 -4.05
N VAL A 84 15.49 -2.38 -3.43
CA VAL A 84 16.74 -3.16 -3.49
C VAL A 84 16.55 -4.54 -4.11
N GLY A 85 15.37 -4.82 -4.67
CA GLY A 85 15.11 -6.03 -5.44
C GLY A 85 16.12 -6.24 -6.58
N VAL A 86 16.45 -7.50 -6.84
CA VAL A 86 17.39 -7.95 -7.87
C VAL A 86 16.82 -9.14 -8.66
N GLY A 87 17.48 -9.48 -9.75
CA GLY A 87 17.06 -10.57 -10.63
C GLY A 87 16.14 -10.12 -11.76
N GLU A 88 15.54 -11.10 -12.44
CA GLU A 88 14.63 -10.84 -13.55
C GLU A 88 13.29 -10.27 -13.05
N PRO A 89 12.59 -9.46 -13.87
CA PRO A 89 11.24 -9.04 -13.56
C PRO A 89 10.31 -10.23 -13.41
N ILE A 90 9.45 -10.21 -12.39
CA ILE A 90 8.38 -11.20 -12.26
C ILE A 90 7.34 -11.04 -13.39
N ALA A 91 6.57 -12.11 -13.63
CA ALA A 91 5.51 -12.11 -14.63
C ALA A 91 4.42 -11.06 -14.32
N ASP A 92 3.88 -10.44 -15.35
CA ASP A 92 2.84 -9.40 -15.27
C ASP A 92 1.62 -9.82 -14.44
N ASP A 93 1.19 -11.08 -14.54
CA ASP A 93 0.07 -11.61 -13.74
C ASP A 93 0.35 -11.55 -12.23
N LEU A 94 1.60 -11.76 -11.82
CA LEU A 94 2.00 -11.62 -10.43
C LEU A 94 1.98 -10.15 -10.00
N VAL A 95 2.43 -9.23 -10.86
CA VAL A 95 2.35 -7.79 -10.58
C VAL A 95 0.88 -7.34 -10.44
N ARG A 96 -0.03 -7.83 -11.29
CA ARG A 96 -1.47 -7.57 -11.17
C ARG A 96 -2.03 -8.07 -9.82
N ILE A 97 -1.62 -9.27 -9.39
CA ILE A 97 -2.01 -9.82 -8.08
C ILE A 97 -1.43 -8.98 -6.94
N MET A 98 -0.19 -8.49 -7.03
CA MET A 98 0.41 -7.60 -6.04
C MET A 98 -0.40 -6.30 -5.89
N LEU A 99 -0.73 -5.65 -7.00
CA LEU A 99 -1.56 -4.44 -7.00
C LEU A 99 -2.96 -4.73 -6.43
N LEU A 100 -3.62 -5.80 -6.89
CA LEU A 100 -4.95 -6.20 -6.44
C LEU A 100 -5.00 -6.45 -4.93
N THR A 101 -4.06 -7.23 -4.40
CA THR A 101 -4.00 -7.59 -2.98
C THR A 101 -3.67 -6.37 -2.12
N LYS A 102 -2.81 -5.47 -2.61
CA LYS A 102 -2.52 -4.19 -1.95
C LYS A 102 -3.76 -3.30 -1.90
N LEU A 103 -4.47 -3.12 -3.01
CA LEU A 103 -5.73 -2.39 -3.08
C LEU A 103 -6.76 -2.96 -2.11
N HIS A 104 -6.92 -4.28 -2.08
CA HIS A 104 -7.86 -4.92 -1.19
C HIS A 104 -7.51 -4.71 0.29
N ALA A 105 -6.23 -4.82 0.66
CA ALA A 105 -5.77 -4.61 2.03
C ALA A 105 -5.92 -3.16 2.48
N LEU A 106 -5.49 -2.19 1.66
CA LEU A 106 -5.55 -0.76 1.98
C LEU A 106 -7.00 -0.25 2.12
N ALA A 107 -7.91 -0.78 1.29
CA ALA A 107 -9.33 -0.46 1.33
C ALA A 107 -10.01 -0.83 2.67
N ARG A 108 -9.39 -1.66 3.51
CA ARG A 108 -9.94 -1.98 4.83
C ARG A 108 -9.89 -0.81 5.82
N GLY A 109 -9.16 0.27 5.53
CA GLY A 109 -9.17 1.49 6.35
C GLY A 109 -8.30 1.43 7.61
N PHE A 110 -7.29 0.56 7.66
CA PHE A 110 -6.40 0.41 8.82
C PHE A 110 -4.95 0.84 8.55
N SER A 111 -4.67 1.41 7.38
CA SER A 111 -3.30 1.67 6.92
C SER A 111 -2.89 3.13 6.93
N GLY A 112 -3.81 4.08 7.15
CA GLY A 112 -3.49 5.50 7.14
C GLY A 112 -2.99 6.07 5.81
N ILE A 113 -3.18 5.34 4.70
CA ILE A 113 -2.79 5.80 3.37
C ILE A 113 -3.65 6.99 2.94
N LYS A 114 -3.05 7.94 2.22
CA LYS A 114 -3.83 9.00 1.56
C LYS A 114 -4.74 8.42 0.47
N LEU A 115 -5.96 8.95 0.36
CA LEU A 115 -6.91 8.52 -0.66
C LEU A 115 -6.35 8.67 -2.09
N ASP A 116 -5.68 9.78 -2.41
CA ASP A 116 -5.07 10.00 -3.73
C ASP A 116 -4.00 8.95 -4.08
N THR A 117 -3.22 8.49 -3.09
CA THR A 117 -2.24 7.41 -3.30
C THR A 117 -2.94 6.07 -3.57
N TYR A 118 -4.03 5.78 -2.86
CA TYR A 118 -4.85 4.60 -3.13
C TYR A 118 -5.43 4.65 -4.55
N GLU A 119 -6.03 5.78 -4.95
CA GLU A 119 -6.60 6.00 -6.27
C GLU A 119 -5.54 5.91 -7.38
N ARG A 120 -4.31 6.33 -7.12
CA ARG A 120 -3.18 6.15 -8.05
C ARG A 120 -2.86 4.67 -8.30
N ILE A 121 -2.84 3.85 -7.24
CA ILE A 121 -2.61 2.41 -7.35
C ILE A 121 -3.78 1.75 -8.10
N LEU A 122 -5.00 2.20 -7.83
CA LEU A 122 -6.20 1.71 -8.52
C LEU A 122 -6.13 2.02 -10.01
N TYR A 123 -5.75 3.26 -10.36
CA TYR A 123 -5.52 3.67 -11.74
C TYR A 123 -4.47 2.80 -12.44
N PHE A 124 -3.38 2.42 -11.76
CA PHE A 124 -2.38 1.51 -12.32
C PHE A 124 -2.96 0.12 -12.60
N PHE A 125 -3.72 -0.43 -11.66
CA PHE A 125 -4.38 -1.72 -11.81
C PHE A 125 -5.42 -1.73 -12.95
N GLU A 126 -6.24 -0.68 -13.05
CA GLU A 126 -7.28 -0.53 -14.08
C GLU A 126 -6.70 -0.41 -15.49
N ASN A 127 -5.59 0.32 -15.63
CA ASN A 127 -4.98 0.65 -16.92
C ASN A 127 -3.82 -0.27 -17.31
N ASP A 128 -3.60 -1.35 -16.55
CA ASP A 128 -2.52 -2.30 -16.78
C ASP A 128 -1.13 -1.63 -16.83
N ILE A 129 -0.93 -0.62 -15.97
CA ILE A 129 0.35 0.06 -15.79
C ILE A 129 1.11 -0.69 -14.71
N LEU A 130 1.95 -1.63 -15.13
CA LEU A 130 2.61 -2.58 -14.25
C LEU A 130 4.02 -2.11 -13.87
N PRO A 131 4.30 -1.92 -12.57
CA PRO A 131 5.66 -1.67 -12.09
C PRO A 131 6.58 -2.85 -12.41
N ARG A 132 7.84 -2.56 -12.77
CA ARG A 132 8.87 -3.59 -12.90
C ARG A 132 9.32 -4.03 -11.51
N VAL A 133 8.95 -5.25 -11.11
CA VAL A 133 9.29 -5.84 -9.81
C VAL A 133 10.32 -6.96 -10.01
N PRO A 134 11.56 -6.84 -9.51
CA PRO A 134 12.54 -7.93 -9.54
C PRO A 134 12.12 -9.12 -8.67
N GLU A 135 12.49 -10.34 -9.07
CA GLU A 135 12.01 -11.58 -8.42
C GLU A 135 12.66 -11.91 -7.05
N GLN A 136 13.78 -11.27 -6.68
CA GLN A 136 14.52 -11.56 -5.44
C GLN A 136 14.77 -10.30 -4.61
N GLY A 137 14.86 -10.46 -3.30
CA GLY A 137 15.24 -9.40 -2.36
C GLY A 137 14.49 -9.48 -1.04
N SER A 138 13.18 -9.76 -1.11
CA SER A 138 12.35 -9.97 0.08
C SER A 138 12.78 -11.26 0.81
N VAL A 139 12.81 -11.17 2.15
CA VAL A 139 12.98 -12.33 3.05
C VAL A 139 11.67 -12.68 3.78
N GLY A 140 10.58 -11.96 3.51
CA GLY A 140 9.26 -12.21 4.07
C GLY A 140 9.11 -12.03 5.59
N ALA A 141 10.12 -11.52 6.29
CA ALA A 141 10.14 -11.44 7.75
C ALA A 141 9.26 -10.31 8.33
N SER A 142 9.24 -9.15 7.67
CA SER A 142 8.50 -7.95 8.07
C SER A 142 7.56 -7.43 6.97
N GLY A 143 7.30 -8.27 5.97
CA GLY A 143 6.62 -7.93 4.72
C GLY A 143 7.58 -7.91 3.52
N ASP A 144 7.01 -7.79 2.33
CA ASP A 144 7.75 -7.69 1.07
C ASP A 144 8.18 -6.24 0.83
N LEU A 145 9.31 -5.86 1.44
CA LEU A 145 9.81 -4.49 1.45
C LEU A 145 10.74 -4.15 0.28
N ALA A 146 11.44 -5.16 -0.26
CA ALA A 146 12.53 -5.01 -1.24
C ALA A 146 12.06 -4.74 -2.69
#